data_AF-A0A8T9B5V6-F1
#
_entry.id   AF-A0A8T9B5V6-F1
#
_cell.length_a   1.000
_cell.length_b   1.000
_cell.length_c   1.000
_cell.angle_alpha   90.00
_cell.angle_beta   90.00
_cell.angle_gamma   90.00
#
_symmetry.space_group_name_H-M   'P 1'
#
loop_
_entity.id
_entity.type
_entity.pdbx_description
1 polymer ?
#
loop_
_entity_poly.entity_id
_entity_poly.type
_entity_poly.pdbx_seq_one_letter_code
_entity_poly.pdbx_strand_id
1 'polypeptide(L)'
;MTRMTIKDLGYVPGQLPAGPKNSILDVKGVQIGQVTVGEDGEDVRKGVTVIFPRHPDEISTPCYAGMYVLNGNGEVSGSYQIKDWGYTNTPLALTNSVSFGIVFHSIWQWVLQDAREKGKCLNEISHAYGTPVVGETADWHLNDVHKSALTQENVADAFKAAMTQTEVLEGQNGGGAGMTCHMFPGGTGTSSRVVKGGEEDGREYTVGVLVQTNYGHNYDLHIGGVPIGKLLLKEQKEAPQSKVPTGKADDGSIVTYLIFSTDAPMLPHQLNRLARHCAVGLAQVGGHGIGRNHSGDIVLALSTANKPNELVATPQVMGVGPVETNQIEIIKNESVDAMFRAASEATEEAILNSMIAGRAGRTGYKGLHLPGLPTDRVKELLAKYRVQV
;
A
#
# COMPACT_ATOMS: atom_id res chain seq x y z
N MET A 1 13.57 -13.07 -14.14
CA MET A 1 14.27 -13.48 -12.90
C MET A 1 13.21 -13.81 -11.87
N THR A 2 13.39 -14.86 -11.07
CA THR A 2 12.47 -15.20 -9.98
C THR A 2 12.41 -14.04 -8.98
N ARG A 3 11.20 -13.66 -8.53
CA ARG A 3 10.97 -12.64 -7.51
C ARG A 3 11.75 -12.99 -6.23
N MET A 4 12.66 -12.12 -5.80
CA MET A 4 13.41 -12.26 -4.54
C MET A 4 12.68 -11.51 -3.43
N THR A 5 12.50 -12.15 -2.28
CA THR A 5 11.72 -11.68 -1.13
C THR A 5 12.52 -11.85 0.15
N ILE A 6 12.00 -11.36 1.28
CA ILE A 6 12.66 -11.53 2.59
C ILE A 6 12.82 -13.00 2.99
N LYS A 7 11.93 -13.86 2.48
CA LYS A 7 12.03 -15.31 2.67
C LYS A 7 13.34 -15.88 2.14
N ASP A 8 13.86 -15.35 1.03
CA ASP A 8 15.12 -15.80 0.42
C ASP A 8 16.36 -15.43 1.25
N LEU A 9 16.19 -14.46 2.17
CA LEU A 9 17.18 -14.06 3.17
C LEU A 9 17.04 -14.87 4.48
N GLY A 10 16.13 -15.87 4.53
CA GLY A 10 15.94 -16.74 5.68
C GLY A 10 15.01 -16.19 6.75
N TYR A 11 14.15 -15.21 6.41
CA TYR A 11 13.14 -14.69 7.33
C TYR A 11 11.75 -14.66 6.72
N VAL A 12 10.78 -15.22 7.45
CA VAL A 12 9.35 -15.08 7.18
C VAL A 12 8.71 -14.43 8.41
N PRO A 13 8.03 -13.28 8.26
CA PRO A 13 7.30 -12.65 9.36
C PRO A 13 6.18 -13.54 9.89
N GLY A 14 6.22 -13.79 11.20
CA GLY A 14 5.22 -14.56 11.93
C GLY A 14 5.09 -16.03 11.52
N GLN A 15 3.85 -16.53 11.43
CA GLN A 15 3.56 -17.98 11.27
C GLN A 15 2.42 -18.30 10.31
N LEU A 16 1.68 -17.31 9.81
CA LEU A 16 0.60 -17.57 8.86
C LEU A 16 1.20 -17.86 7.48
N PRO A 17 0.63 -18.81 6.72
CA PRO A 17 1.07 -19.07 5.35
C PRO A 17 0.73 -17.88 4.44
N ALA A 18 1.59 -17.59 3.47
CA ALA A 18 1.28 -16.65 2.40
C ALA A 18 0.35 -17.29 1.35
N GLY A 19 -0.39 -16.45 0.63
CA GLY A 19 -1.11 -16.88 -0.58
C GLY A 19 -0.14 -17.27 -1.71
N PRO A 20 -0.65 -17.83 -2.81
CA PRO A 20 0.18 -18.39 -3.89
C PRO A 20 1.09 -17.36 -4.55
N LYS A 21 0.67 -16.09 -4.67
CA LYS A 21 1.49 -15.01 -5.21
C LYS A 21 2.26 -14.26 -4.12
N ASN A 22 1.94 -14.46 -2.85
CA ASN A 22 2.39 -13.64 -1.74
C ASN A 22 2.24 -12.14 -2.07
N SER A 23 1.02 -11.75 -2.42
CA SER A 23 0.71 -10.42 -2.95
C SER A 23 -0.73 -10.03 -2.66
N ILE A 24 -1.04 -8.74 -2.67
CA ILE A 24 -2.42 -8.23 -2.63
C ILE A 24 -3.32 -8.86 -3.72
N LEU A 25 -2.73 -9.31 -4.84
CA LEU A 25 -3.42 -10.00 -5.93
C LEU A 25 -3.89 -11.41 -5.57
N ASP A 26 -3.55 -11.93 -4.39
CA ASP A 26 -4.15 -13.16 -3.85
C ASP A 26 -5.59 -12.92 -3.39
N VAL A 27 -5.98 -11.67 -3.12
CA VAL A 27 -7.38 -11.33 -2.83
C VAL A 27 -8.17 -11.32 -4.13
N LYS A 28 -9.15 -12.22 -4.22
CA LYS A 28 -9.93 -12.43 -5.45
C LYS A 28 -10.60 -11.14 -5.93
N GLY A 29 -10.41 -10.84 -7.22
CA GLY A 29 -11.02 -9.69 -7.89
C GLY A 29 -10.21 -8.39 -7.78
N VAL A 30 -9.16 -8.35 -6.96
CA VAL A 30 -8.25 -7.21 -6.94
C VAL A 30 -7.40 -7.20 -8.21
N GLN A 31 -7.28 -6.04 -8.84
CA GLN A 31 -6.40 -5.79 -9.98
C GLN A 31 -5.50 -4.59 -9.70
N ILE A 32 -4.33 -4.57 -10.34
CA ILE A 32 -3.35 -3.51 -10.17
C ILE A 32 -2.75 -3.12 -11.53
N GLY A 33 -2.54 -1.84 -11.75
CA GLY A 33 -1.84 -1.32 -12.92
C GLY A 33 -0.77 -0.34 -12.51
N GLN A 34 0.46 -0.56 -12.96
CA GLN A 34 1.60 0.28 -12.63
C GLN A 34 2.19 0.92 -13.87
N VAL A 35 2.46 2.22 -13.79
CA VAL A 35 3.26 2.94 -14.77
C VAL A 35 4.42 3.59 -14.06
N THR A 36 5.61 3.34 -14.58
CA THR A 36 6.87 3.96 -14.17
C THR A 36 7.40 4.79 -15.34
N VAL A 37 7.78 6.04 -15.07
CA VAL A 37 8.31 6.98 -16.05
C VAL A 37 9.70 7.42 -15.61
N GLY A 38 10.65 7.37 -16.53
CA GLY A 38 12.06 7.69 -16.30
C GLY A 38 12.91 6.46 -15.97
N GLU A 39 14.21 6.60 -16.15
CA GLU A 39 15.20 5.52 -15.97
C GLU A 39 16.14 5.77 -14.78
N ASP A 40 16.92 4.75 -14.40
CA ASP A 40 17.98 4.92 -13.40
C ASP A 40 19.11 5.81 -13.95
N GLY A 41 19.63 6.72 -13.12
CA GLY A 41 20.60 7.74 -13.54
C GLY A 41 20.00 9.02 -14.11
N GLU A 42 18.68 9.05 -14.38
CA GLU A 42 17.98 10.29 -14.72
C GLU A 42 17.59 11.09 -13.48
N ASP A 43 17.34 12.38 -13.68
CA ASP A 43 16.95 13.30 -12.60
C ASP A 43 15.55 13.02 -12.04
N VAL A 44 14.71 12.25 -12.75
CA VAL A 44 13.33 11.94 -12.35
C VAL A 44 12.99 10.52 -12.71
N ARG A 45 12.57 9.74 -11.71
CA ARG A 45 11.88 8.47 -11.93
C ARG A 45 10.64 8.40 -11.03
N LYS A 46 9.48 8.52 -11.66
CA LYS A 46 8.16 8.75 -11.03
C LYS A 46 7.14 7.74 -11.54
N GLY A 47 5.95 7.73 -10.96
CA GLY A 47 4.92 6.83 -11.46
C GLY A 47 3.63 6.87 -10.66
N VAL A 48 2.73 5.98 -11.06
CA VAL A 48 1.42 5.79 -10.42
C VAL A 48 1.10 4.30 -10.37
N THR A 49 0.48 3.90 -9.27
CA THR A 49 -0.07 2.56 -9.06
C THR A 49 -1.57 2.70 -8.92
N VAL A 50 -2.35 2.23 -9.89
CA VAL A 50 -3.82 2.14 -9.83
C VAL A 50 -4.22 0.79 -9.27
N ILE A 51 -5.21 0.77 -8.40
CA ILE A 51 -5.71 -0.43 -7.73
C ILE A 51 -7.21 -0.47 -7.89
N PHE A 52 -7.72 -1.58 -8.42
CA PHE A 52 -9.13 -1.88 -8.43
C PHE A 52 -9.41 -2.89 -7.32
N PRO A 53 -10.24 -2.57 -6.31
CA PRO A 53 -10.55 -3.49 -5.22
C PRO A 53 -11.49 -4.63 -5.67
N ARG A 54 -12.14 -4.46 -6.83
CA ARG A 54 -13.00 -5.45 -7.51
C ARG A 54 -12.75 -5.38 -9.00
N HIS A 55 -13.33 -6.29 -9.77
CA HIS A 55 -13.34 -6.17 -11.22
C HIS A 55 -13.90 -4.79 -11.64
N PRO A 56 -13.36 -4.13 -12.68
CA PRO A 56 -13.81 -2.82 -13.17
C PRO A 56 -15.31 -2.74 -13.47
N ASP A 57 -15.91 -3.85 -13.88
CA ASP A 57 -17.37 -3.93 -14.09
C ASP A 57 -18.19 -3.85 -12.80
N GLU A 58 -17.59 -4.21 -11.68
CA GLU A 58 -18.19 -4.17 -10.34
C GLU A 58 -17.67 -2.99 -9.50
N ILE A 59 -16.97 -2.02 -10.10
CA ILE A 59 -16.31 -0.95 -9.34
C ILE A 59 -17.29 -0.07 -8.55
N SER A 60 -18.49 0.14 -9.10
CA SER A 60 -19.56 0.90 -8.44
C SER A 60 -20.21 0.16 -7.27
N THR A 61 -19.95 -1.15 -7.11
CA THR A 61 -20.37 -1.91 -5.94
C THR A 61 -19.43 -1.59 -4.77
N PRO A 62 -19.95 -1.03 -3.66
CA PRO A 62 -19.10 -0.62 -2.55
C PRO A 62 -18.26 -1.76 -1.98
N CYS A 63 -17.05 -1.41 -1.59
CA CYS A 63 -16.21 -2.18 -0.68
C CYS A 63 -16.23 -1.45 0.67
N TYR A 64 -16.66 -2.13 1.74
CA TYR A 64 -16.52 -1.55 3.07
C TYR A 64 -15.06 -1.23 3.32
N ALA A 65 -14.82 -0.09 3.95
CA ALA A 65 -13.51 0.49 4.15
C ALA A 65 -13.39 1.08 5.57
N GLY A 66 -12.16 1.14 6.05
CA GLY A 66 -11.79 1.78 7.30
C GLY A 66 -10.37 2.32 7.22
N MET A 67 -10.06 3.32 8.03
CA MET A 67 -8.79 4.02 8.01
C MET A 67 -8.16 4.12 9.39
N TYR A 68 -6.84 4.17 9.41
CA TYR A 68 -6.07 4.54 10.59
C TYR A 68 -4.93 5.47 10.21
N VAL A 69 -4.77 6.56 10.96
CA VAL A 69 -3.70 7.53 10.79
C VAL A 69 -2.80 7.42 12.01
N LEU A 70 -1.59 6.92 11.81
CA LEU A 70 -0.56 6.92 12.84
C LEU A 70 0.10 8.31 12.93
N ASN A 71 0.42 8.91 11.78
CA ASN A 71 0.86 10.31 11.70
C ASN A 71 0.35 10.95 10.40
N GLY A 72 -0.08 12.22 10.47
CA GLY A 72 -0.91 12.86 9.43
C GLY A 72 -0.17 13.74 8.42
N ASN A 73 1.16 13.67 8.32
CA ASN A 73 1.92 14.50 7.38
C ASN A 73 1.95 13.89 5.95
N GLY A 74 0.77 13.75 5.35
CA GLY A 74 0.51 13.23 4.01
C GLY A 74 -0.98 13.29 3.69
N GLU A 75 -1.37 13.04 2.43
CA GLU A 75 -2.76 13.23 1.99
C GLU A 75 -3.43 11.94 1.48
N VAL A 76 -4.71 11.75 1.83
CA VAL A 76 -5.58 10.72 1.23
C VAL A 76 -6.93 11.30 0.90
N SER A 77 -7.23 11.45 -0.40
CA SER A 77 -8.55 11.89 -0.82
C SER A 77 -9.63 10.84 -0.52
N GLY A 78 -10.89 11.26 -0.44
CA GLY A 78 -12.02 10.38 -0.11
C GLY A 78 -12.06 9.92 1.35
N SER A 79 -11.09 10.32 2.18
CA SER A 79 -10.99 9.96 3.59
C SER A 79 -12.21 10.36 4.42
N TYR A 80 -12.79 11.55 4.18
CA TYR A 80 -14.01 11.98 4.86
C TYR A 80 -15.21 11.07 4.55
N GLN A 81 -15.40 10.73 3.27
CA GLN A 81 -16.48 9.83 2.86
C GLN A 81 -16.28 8.43 3.46
N ILE A 82 -15.05 7.89 3.44
CA ILE A 82 -14.76 6.59 4.06
C ILE A 82 -15.01 6.63 5.57
N LYS A 83 -14.64 7.72 6.25
CA LYS A 83 -14.85 7.86 7.70
C LYS A 83 -16.34 7.93 8.07
N ASP A 84 -17.15 8.53 7.22
CA ASP A 84 -18.58 8.74 7.46
C ASP A 84 -19.42 7.56 6.97
N TRP A 85 -19.31 7.20 5.69
CA TRP A 85 -20.11 6.15 5.04
C TRP A 85 -19.52 4.75 5.22
N GLY A 86 -18.23 4.64 5.52
CA GLY A 86 -17.58 3.36 5.77
C GLY A 86 -17.31 2.53 4.51
N TYR A 87 -17.30 3.11 3.32
CA TYR A 87 -16.98 2.37 2.09
C TYR A 87 -16.33 3.26 1.02
N THR A 88 -15.75 2.60 0.01
CA THR A 88 -15.38 3.20 -1.27
C THR A 88 -15.95 2.37 -2.42
N ASN A 89 -16.30 3.02 -3.51
CA ASN A 89 -16.80 2.45 -4.77
C ASN A 89 -16.10 3.09 -5.99
N THR A 90 -14.84 3.47 -5.79
CA THR A 90 -13.97 4.04 -6.83
C THR A 90 -12.65 3.26 -6.92
N PRO A 91 -11.93 3.33 -8.06
CA PRO A 91 -10.54 2.89 -8.10
C PRO A 91 -9.70 3.68 -7.10
N LEU A 92 -8.65 3.06 -6.58
CA LEU A 92 -7.66 3.71 -5.73
C LEU A 92 -6.38 3.99 -6.52
N ALA A 93 -5.59 4.96 -6.10
CA ALA A 93 -4.27 5.17 -6.67
C ALA A 93 -3.23 5.62 -5.65
N LEU A 94 -1.96 5.25 -5.90
CA LEU A 94 -0.79 5.72 -5.17
C LEU A 94 0.17 6.42 -6.14
N THR A 95 0.67 7.61 -5.79
CA THR A 95 1.53 8.43 -6.64
C THR A 95 2.49 9.29 -5.81
N ASN A 96 3.16 10.28 -6.41
CA ASN A 96 3.94 11.28 -5.68
C ASN A 96 3.13 12.55 -5.33
N SER A 97 3.62 13.32 -4.35
CA SER A 97 2.92 14.50 -3.82
C SER A 97 2.51 15.52 -4.87
N VAL A 98 3.38 15.76 -5.86
CA VAL A 98 3.13 16.79 -6.89
C VAL A 98 2.22 16.30 -8.02
N SER A 99 1.96 15.00 -8.10
CA SER A 99 1.03 14.39 -9.07
C SER A 99 -0.37 14.13 -8.51
N PHE A 100 -0.56 14.32 -7.20
CA PHE A 100 -1.81 14.02 -6.49
C PHE A 100 -3.06 14.57 -7.22
N GLY A 101 -3.05 15.85 -7.57
CA GLY A 101 -4.20 16.50 -8.22
C GLY A 101 -4.50 15.95 -9.61
N ILE A 102 -3.47 15.59 -10.38
CA ILE A 102 -3.62 15.00 -11.73
C ILE A 102 -4.22 13.61 -11.62
N VAL A 103 -3.72 12.78 -10.70
CA VAL A 103 -4.24 11.42 -10.47
C VAL A 103 -5.69 11.47 -9.97
N PHE A 104 -6.01 12.35 -9.01
CA PHE A 104 -7.37 12.55 -8.52
C PHE A 104 -8.34 12.91 -9.64
N HIS A 105 -7.95 13.85 -10.50
CA HIS A 105 -8.75 14.24 -11.67
C HIS A 105 -8.92 13.09 -12.67
N SER A 106 -7.85 12.33 -12.94
CA SER A 106 -7.89 11.22 -13.89
C SER A 106 -8.77 10.06 -13.43
N ILE A 107 -8.88 9.79 -12.12
CA ILE A 107 -9.85 8.80 -11.61
C ILE A 107 -11.29 9.26 -11.91
N TRP A 108 -11.60 10.54 -11.70
CA TRP A 108 -12.93 11.08 -12.07
C TRP A 108 -13.22 10.92 -13.56
N GLN A 109 -12.26 11.25 -14.42
CA GLN A 109 -12.41 11.08 -15.86
C GLN A 109 -12.67 9.61 -16.23
N TRP A 110 -11.92 8.68 -15.62
CA TRP A 110 -12.10 7.25 -15.85
C TRP A 110 -13.51 6.78 -15.43
N VAL A 111 -13.98 7.14 -14.23
CA VAL A 111 -15.31 6.73 -13.73
C VAL A 111 -16.44 7.26 -14.62
N LEU A 112 -16.34 8.53 -15.04
CA LEU A 112 -17.35 9.15 -15.90
C LEU A 112 -17.34 8.56 -17.32
N GLN A 113 -16.15 8.23 -17.84
CA GLN A 113 -16.01 7.57 -19.13
C GLN A 113 -16.59 6.15 -19.09
N ASP A 114 -16.27 5.35 -18.06
CA ASP A 114 -16.83 4.00 -17.87
C ASP A 114 -18.36 4.04 -17.79
N ALA A 115 -18.91 5.00 -17.03
CA ALA A 115 -20.36 5.18 -16.95
C ALA A 115 -20.99 5.52 -18.31
N ARG A 116 -20.34 6.39 -19.09
CA ARG A 116 -20.79 6.75 -20.44
C ARG A 116 -20.76 5.57 -21.40
N GLU A 117 -19.70 4.78 -21.39
CA GLU A 117 -19.53 3.58 -22.23
C GLU A 117 -20.56 2.50 -21.90
N LYS A 118 -20.90 2.37 -20.62
CA LYS A 118 -21.97 1.46 -20.14
C LYS A 118 -23.38 2.02 -20.33
N GLY A 119 -23.54 3.22 -20.90
CA GLY A 119 -24.83 3.85 -21.13
C GLY A 119 -25.60 4.24 -19.87
N LYS A 120 -24.91 4.42 -18.73
CA LYS A 120 -25.53 4.81 -17.46
C LYS A 120 -26.09 6.23 -17.55
N CYS A 121 -27.31 6.43 -17.08
CA CYS A 121 -27.90 7.76 -17.01
C CYS A 121 -27.33 8.58 -15.86
N LEU A 122 -27.53 9.90 -15.88
CA LEU A 122 -27.06 10.80 -14.83
C LEU A 122 -27.58 10.40 -13.44
N ASN A 123 -28.81 9.86 -13.36
CA ASN A 123 -29.38 9.41 -12.09
C ASN A 123 -28.57 8.26 -11.51
N GLU A 124 -28.27 7.23 -12.30
CA GLU A 124 -27.43 6.09 -11.88
C GLU A 124 -26.03 6.54 -11.45
N ILE A 125 -25.42 7.48 -12.19
CA ILE A 125 -24.12 8.06 -11.85
C ILE A 125 -24.18 8.79 -10.49
N SER A 126 -25.25 9.58 -10.27
CA SER A 126 -25.42 10.34 -9.03
C SER A 126 -25.64 9.45 -7.80
N HIS A 127 -26.27 8.29 -7.98
CA HIS A 127 -26.48 7.32 -6.90
C HIS A 127 -25.25 6.45 -6.64
N ALA A 128 -24.41 6.22 -7.65
CA ALA A 128 -23.13 5.52 -7.50
C ALA A 128 -21.97 6.49 -7.18
N TYR A 129 -22.26 7.73 -6.78
CA TYR A 129 -21.25 8.76 -6.54
C TYR A 129 -20.29 8.35 -5.40
N GLY A 130 -18.99 8.39 -5.70
CA GLY A 130 -17.93 8.19 -4.72
C GLY A 130 -16.76 9.13 -4.97
N THR A 131 -16.15 9.61 -3.90
CA THR A 131 -14.95 10.44 -3.97
C THR A 131 -13.74 9.57 -4.32
N PRO A 132 -12.96 9.89 -5.38
CA PRO A 132 -11.73 9.18 -5.69
C PRO A 132 -10.78 9.08 -4.51
N VAL A 133 -10.11 7.95 -4.39
CA VAL A 133 -9.16 7.68 -3.30
C VAL A 133 -7.74 7.65 -3.83
N VAL A 134 -6.97 8.70 -3.54
CA VAL A 134 -5.58 8.85 -3.96
C VAL A 134 -4.72 9.06 -2.72
N GLY A 135 -3.64 8.29 -2.60
CA GLY A 135 -2.55 8.52 -1.64
C GLY A 135 -1.29 8.99 -2.36
N GLU A 136 -0.47 9.81 -1.68
CA GLU A 136 0.80 10.32 -2.21
C GLU A 136 2.02 10.19 -1.26
N THR A 137 3.20 9.88 -1.80
CA THR A 137 4.45 9.98 -1.03
C THR A 137 5.43 10.90 -1.73
N ALA A 138 6.17 11.72 -1.01
CA ALA A 138 7.13 12.67 -1.56
C ALA A 138 8.46 12.02 -2.00
N ASP A 139 8.68 11.92 -3.31
CA ASP A 139 9.88 11.35 -3.94
C ASP A 139 11.12 12.27 -3.97
N TRP A 140 11.14 13.31 -3.14
CA TRP A 140 12.05 14.45 -3.29
C TRP A 140 13.51 14.13 -2.99
N HIS A 141 13.79 12.98 -2.37
CA HIS A 141 15.17 12.58 -2.07
C HIS A 141 15.93 12.16 -3.34
N LEU A 142 15.27 11.43 -4.26
CA LEU A 142 15.91 10.88 -5.46
C LEU A 142 15.44 11.53 -6.77
N ASN A 143 14.41 12.39 -6.72
CA ASN A 143 13.85 13.06 -7.90
C ASN A 143 13.96 14.59 -7.85
N ASP A 144 14.11 15.20 -9.04
CA ASP A 144 13.82 16.62 -9.27
C ASP A 144 12.33 16.90 -9.08
N VAL A 145 11.96 17.36 -7.89
CA VAL A 145 10.55 17.65 -7.52
C VAL A 145 9.84 18.58 -8.51
N HIS A 146 10.56 19.50 -9.15
CA HIS A 146 9.97 20.44 -10.12
C HIS A 146 9.58 19.77 -11.44
N LYS A 147 10.07 18.54 -11.69
CA LYS A 147 9.78 17.73 -12.88
C LYS A 147 9.12 16.40 -12.52
N SER A 148 8.81 16.16 -11.25
CA SER A 148 8.18 14.93 -10.75
C SER A 148 6.68 14.79 -11.07
N ALA A 149 6.01 15.83 -11.57
CA ALA A 149 4.58 15.74 -11.88
C ALA A 149 4.30 14.82 -13.09
N LEU A 150 3.35 13.90 -12.96
CA LEU A 150 2.87 13.03 -14.04
C LEU A 150 2.01 13.79 -15.05
N THR A 151 1.75 13.18 -16.20
CA THR A 151 0.70 13.61 -17.13
C THR A 151 -0.57 12.76 -16.96
N GLN A 152 -1.71 13.24 -17.45
CA GLN A 152 -2.96 12.44 -17.47
C GLN A 152 -2.80 11.14 -18.29
N GLU A 153 -2.01 11.18 -19.36
CA GLU A 153 -1.71 10.01 -20.19
C GLU A 153 -0.99 8.92 -19.39
N ASN A 154 -0.03 9.29 -18.53
CA ASN A 154 0.62 8.32 -17.65
C ASN A 154 -0.37 7.61 -16.73
N VAL A 155 -1.39 8.32 -16.24
CA VAL A 155 -2.45 7.73 -15.39
C VAL A 155 -3.40 6.85 -16.21
N ALA A 156 -3.77 7.29 -17.41
CA ALA A 156 -4.59 6.50 -18.33
C ALA A 156 -3.90 5.18 -18.71
N ASP A 157 -2.60 5.18 -18.91
CA ASP A 157 -1.83 3.96 -19.18
C ASP A 157 -1.80 3.02 -17.98
N ALA A 158 -1.80 3.53 -16.74
CA ALA A 158 -1.91 2.69 -15.55
C ALA A 158 -3.28 2.02 -15.45
N PHE A 159 -4.36 2.71 -15.85
CA PHE A 159 -5.68 2.10 -15.99
C PHE A 159 -5.72 0.98 -17.04
N LYS A 160 -5.07 1.17 -18.20
CA LYS A 160 -4.94 0.11 -19.21
C LYS A 160 -4.11 -1.07 -18.70
N ALA A 161 -3.00 -0.78 -18.02
CA ALA A 161 -2.13 -1.79 -17.42
C ALA A 161 -2.88 -2.64 -16.40
N ALA A 162 -3.79 -2.04 -15.62
CA ALA A 162 -4.59 -2.75 -14.63
C ALA A 162 -5.45 -3.88 -15.21
N MET A 163 -5.77 -3.83 -16.52
CA MET A 163 -6.56 -4.87 -17.19
C MET A 163 -5.73 -6.10 -17.56
N THR A 164 -4.40 -5.98 -17.61
CA THR A 164 -3.51 -7.01 -18.18
C THR A 164 -2.39 -7.45 -17.24
N GLN A 165 -2.01 -6.61 -16.29
CA GLN A 165 -0.92 -6.89 -15.36
C GLN A 165 -1.33 -7.98 -14.35
N THR A 166 -0.51 -9.05 -14.25
CA THR A 166 -0.81 -10.24 -13.44
C THR A 166 -0.01 -10.34 -12.14
N GLU A 167 0.99 -9.48 -11.98
CA GLU A 167 1.93 -9.44 -10.86
C GLU A 167 2.16 -7.99 -10.41
N VAL A 168 2.46 -7.79 -9.13
CA VAL A 168 2.90 -6.48 -8.62
C VAL A 168 4.39 -6.32 -8.90
N LEU A 169 4.76 -5.23 -9.58
CA LEU A 169 6.15 -4.81 -9.73
C LEU A 169 6.59 -4.10 -8.45
N GLU A 170 7.45 -4.75 -7.67
CA GLU A 170 7.96 -4.22 -6.40
C GLU A 170 9.20 -3.32 -6.58
N GLY A 171 9.62 -2.66 -5.49
CA GLY A 171 10.70 -1.70 -5.45
C GLY A 171 10.33 -0.41 -6.15
N GLN A 172 11.20 0.05 -7.04
CA GLN A 172 11.07 1.35 -7.69
C GLN A 172 10.21 1.29 -8.95
N ASN A 173 8.95 0.92 -8.75
CA ASN A 173 7.92 0.81 -9.79
C ASN A 173 6.61 1.47 -9.37
N GLY A 174 5.81 1.90 -10.36
CA GLY A 174 4.53 2.57 -10.12
C GLY A 174 4.69 3.82 -9.25
N GLY A 175 3.75 4.06 -8.33
CA GLY A 175 3.85 5.15 -7.38
C GLY A 175 5.11 5.10 -6.49
N GLY A 176 5.69 3.91 -6.30
CA GLY A 176 6.93 3.70 -5.54
C GLY A 176 8.22 4.05 -6.28
N ALA A 177 8.16 4.43 -7.57
CA ALA A 177 9.30 4.63 -8.44
C ALA A 177 10.39 5.56 -7.88
N GLY A 178 9.95 6.64 -7.22
CA GLY A 178 10.82 7.68 -6.69
C GLY A 178 11.32 7.45 -5.26
N MET A 179 10.88 6.38 -4.60
CA MET A 179 10.83 6.35 -3.13
C MET A 179 12.02 5.62 -2.48
N THR A 180 12.18 5.85 -1.17
CA THR A 180 13.21 5.23 -0.33
C THR A 180 12.62 4.55 0.89
N CYS A 181 13.32 3.60 1.51
CA CYS A 181 12.90 3.05 2.79
C CYS A 181 14.14 2.76 3.64
N HIS A 182 14.16 3.29 4.86
CA HIS A 182 15.33 3.21 5.75
C HIS A 182 16.63 3.69 5.07
N MET A 183 16.55 4.71 4.22
CA MET A 183 17.66 5.21 3.39
C MET A 183 18.30 4.18 2.45
N PHE A 184 17.51 3.20 2.00
CA PHE A 184 17.79 2.36 0.83
C PHE A 184 16.73 2.61 -0.24
N PRO A 185 16.94 2.23 -1.52
CA PRO A 185 15.87 2.19 -2.50
C PRO A 185 14.72 1.31 -1.98
N GLY A 186 13.51 1.86 -1.99
CA GLY A 186 12.29 1.17 -1.58
C GLY A 186 11.20 1.39 -2.62
N GLY A 187 9.96 1.60 -2.15
CA GLY A 187 8.83 1.98 -2.98
C GLY A 187 7.69 0.99 -2.84
N THR A 188 7.30 0.36 -3.94
CA THR A 188 6.19 -0.59 -3.93
C THR A 188 6.61 -1.91 -3.30
N GLY A 189 5.83 -2.41 -2.36
CA GLY A 189 6.02 -3.74 -1.80
C GLY A 189 4.69 -4.44 -1.61
N THR A 190 4.67 -5.77 -1.65
CA THR A 190 3.44 -6.53 -1.45
C THR A 190 3.68 -7.85 -0.76
N SER A 191 2.66 -8.33 -0.06
CA SER A 191 2.64 -9.65 0.55
C SER A 191 1.18 -10.07 0.80
N SER A 192 0.99 -11.31 1.21
CA SER A 192 -0.31 -11.78 1.69
C SER A 192 -0.20 -12.80 2.82
N ARG A 193 -1.31 -13.02 3.51
CA ARG A 193 -1.49 -14.11 4.49
C ARG A 193 -2.85 -14.77 4.29
N VAL A 194 -2.89 -16.08 4.47
CA VAL A 194 -4.12 -16.88 4.47
C VAL A 194 -4.48 -17.22 5.92
N VAL A 195 -5.72 -16.94 6.28
CA VAL A 195 -6.33 -17.20 7.58
C VAL A 195 -7.42 -18.23 7.40
N LYS A 196 -7.38 -19.32 8.15
CA LYS A 196 -8.43 -20.34 8.12
C LYS A 196 -9.70 -19.82 8.81
N GLY A 197 -10.84 -20.12 8.20
CA GLY A 197 -12.17 -19.95 8.76
C GLY A 197 -12.51 -21.05 9.78
N GLY A 198 -13.79 -21.15 10.14
CA GLY A 198 -14.26 -22.16 11.09
C GLY A 198 -14.12 -23.58 10.52
N GLU A 199 -13.97 -24.58 11.40
CA GLU A 199 -13.79 -25.97 10.96
C GLU A 199 -14.99 -26.51 10.16
N GLU A 200 -16.20 -25.97 10.38
CA GLU A 200 -17.44 -26.43 9.74
C GLU A 200 -17.59 -25.99 8.27
N ASP A 201 -16.96 -24.89 7.86
CA ASP A 201 -17.13 -24.32 6.51
C ASP A 201 -15.89 -24.46 5.61
N GLY A 202 -14.73 -24.81 6.19
CA GLY A 202 -13.48 -24.96 5.47
C GLY A 202 -13.06 -23.71 4.68
N ARG A 203 -13.66 -22.55 5.00
CA ARG A 203 -13.38 -21.29 4.30
C ARG A 203 -11.97 -20.85 4.63
N GLU A 204 -11.33 -20.20 3.67
CA GLU A 204 -10.08 -19.49 3.90
C GLU A 204 -10.30 -18.02 3.53
N TYR A 205 -9.71 -17.14 4.32
CA TYR A 205 -9.71 -15.71 4.09
C TYR A 205 -8.30 -15.27 3.75
N THR A 206 -8.18 -14.35 2.81
CA THR A 206 -6.92 -13.76 2.40
C THR A 206 -6.81 -12.35 2.95
N VAL A 207 -5.65 -12.03 3.49
CA VAL A 207 -5.20 -10.68 3.81
C VAL A 207 -4.11 -10.31 2.82
N GLY A 208 -4.40 -9.39 1.92
CA GLY A 208 -3.44 -8.85 0.97
C GLY A 208 -3.00 -7.44 1.36
N VAL A 209 -1.70 -7.16 1.27
CA VAL A 209 -1.15 -5.84 1.56
C VAL A 209 -0.33 -5.33 0.37
N LEU A 210 -0.57 -4.08 0.00
CA LEU A 210 0.28 -3.30 -0.90
C LEU A 210 0.76 -2.07 -0.15
N VAL A 211 2.08 -1.82 -0.23
CA VAL A 211 2.73 -0.69 0.43
C VAL A 211 3.39 0.21 -0.59
N GLN A 212 3.39 1.52 -0.33
CA GLN A 212 4.31 2.48 -0.94
C GLN A 212 5.18 3.06 0.16
N THR A 213 6.37 2.50 0.36
CA THR A 213 7.29 2.88 1.44
C THR A 213 8.11 4.09 1.03
N ASN A 214 8.07 5.15 1.83
CA ASN A 214 8.96 6.31 1.69
C ASN A 214 9.60 6.79 3.02
N TYR A 215 9.74 5.88 3.99
CA TYR A 215 9.94 6.24 5.40
C TYR A 215 11.22 5.65 6.02
N GLY A 216 11.56 6.16 7.19
CA GLY A 216 12.47 5.51 8.13
C GLY A 216 13.94 5.90 7.95
N HIS A 217 14.68 5.86 9.04
CA HIS A 217 16.13 6.08 9.07
C HIS A 217 16.86 4.74 9.06
N ASN A 218 18.02 4.66 8.42
CA ASN A 218 18.79 3.40 8.33
C ASN A 218 19.08 2.76 9.70
N TYR A 219 19.47 3.54 10.71
CA TYR A 219 19.69 3.11 12.10
C TYR A 219 18.50 2.37 12.74
N ASP A 220 17.26 2.72 12.36
CA ASP A 220 16.04 2.16 12.94
C ASP A 220 15.60 0.83 12.29
N LEU A 221 16.28 0.40 11.21
CA LEU A 221 15.92 -0.82 10.49
C LEU A 221 16.10 -2.07 11.37
N HIS A 222 14.99 -2.79 11.57
CA HIS A 222 14.94 -4.10 12.20
C HIS A 222 14.39 -5.12 11.20
N ILE A 223 14.91 -6.34 11.28
CA ILE A 223 14.43 -7.48 10.49
C ILE A 223 14.39 -8.69 11.40
N GLY A 224 13.20 -9.24 11.64
CA GLY A 224 13.02 -10.39 12.53
C GLY A 224 13.57 -10.18 13.94
N GLY A 225 13.41 -8.97 14.47
CA GLY A 225 13.92 -8.55 15.78
C GLY A 225 15.41 -8.21 15.83
N VAL A 226 16.18 -8.47 14.76
CA VAL A 226 17.61 -8.14 14.69
C VAL A 226 17.76 -6.65 14.31
N PRO A 227 18.57 -5.85 15.04
CA PRO A 227 18.78 -4.43 14.75
C PRO A 227 19.75 -4.23 13.57
N ILE A 228 19.35 -4.68 12.38
CA ILE A 228 20.16 -4.70 11.15
C ILE A 228 20.77 -3.33 10.86
N GLY A 229 19.99 -2.26 10.98
CA GLY A 229 20.44 -0.89 10.75
C GLY A 229 21.68 -0.52 11.58
N LYS A 230 21.64 -0.82 12.88
CA LYS A 230 22.73 -0.54 13.82
C LYS A 230 23.98 -1.36 13.52
N LEU A 231 23.79 -2.63 13.14
CA LEU A 231 24.88 -3.56 12.81
C LEU A 231 25.62 -3.11 11.54
N LEU A 232 24.88 -2.78 10.47
CA LEU A 232 25.46 -2.29 9.23
C LEU A 232 26.20 -0.96 9.40
N LEU A 233 25.63 -0.03 10.17
CA LEU A 233 26.29 1.27 10.44
C LEU A 233 27.56 1.14 11.28
N LYS A 234 27.59 0.17 12.21
CA LYS A 234 28.80 -0.10 12.98
C LYS A 234 29.93 -0.59 12.07
N GLU A 235 29.63 -1.53 11.17
CA GLU A 235 30.58 -2.05 10.18
C GLU A 235 31.08 -0.95 9.23
N GLN A 236 30.22 -0.01 8.81
CA GLN A 236 30.62 1.14 7.98
C GLN A 236 31.53 2.14 8.71
N LYS A 237 31.31 2.39 10.01
CA LYS A 237 32.17 3.29 10.80
C LYS A 237 33.56 2.71 11.06
N GLU A 238 33.71 1.39 10.98
CA GLU A 238 34.98 0.69 11.06
C GLU A 238 35.77 0.74 9.73
N ALA A 239 35.16 1.23 8.63
CA ALA A 239 35.80 1.52 7.34
C ALA A 239 36.23 3.00 7.22
N PRO A 240 37.28 3.34 6.45
CA PRO A 240 37.75 4.72 6.30
C PRO A 240 36.68 5.62 5.66
N GLN A 241 36.23 6.65 6.38
CA GLN A 241 35.11 7.52 5.99
C GLN A 241 35.45 8.49 4.85
N SER A 242 34.64 8.49 3.79
CA SER A 242 34.44 9.67 2.94
C SER A 242 33.41 10.59 3.59
N LYS A 243 33.72 11.89 3.67
CA LYS A 243 32.85 12.93 4.27
C LYS A 243 31.50 13.00 3.57
N VAL A 244 30.44 12.45 4.17
CA VAL A 244 29.05 12.71 3.78
C VAL A 244 28.58 13.99 4.50
N PRO A 245 27.86 14.92 3.85
CA PRO A 245 27.41 16.15 4.49
C PRO A 245 26.40 15.86 5.60
N THR A 246 26.60 16.44 6.78
CA THR A 246 25.68 16.39 7.92
C THR A 246 24.64 17.53 7.83
N GLY A 247 23.36 17.22 8.00
CA GLY A 247 22.27 18.20 8.06
C GLY A 247 20.90 17.56 8.31
N LYS A 248 19.84 18.37 8.44
CA LYS A 248 18.43 17.95 8.68
C LYS A 248 17.85 16.91 7.69
N ALA A 249 18.60 16.56 6.64
CA ALA A 249 18.25 15.51 5.66
C ALA A 249 18.32 14.09 6.25
N ASP A 250 18.94 13.90 7.42
CA ASP A 250 18.96 12.61 8.11
C ASP A 250 17.60 12.23 8.70
N ASP A 251 16.65 13.16 8.86
CA ASP A 251 15.38 12.88 9.54
C ASP A 251 14.38 12.05 8.72
N GLY A 252 14.77 11.60 7.52
CA GLY A 252 14.20 10.46 6.78
C GLY A 252 12.72 10.26 7.06
N SER A 253 11.91 11.13 6.49
CA SER A 253 10.48 11.17 6.72
C SER A 253 9.79 11.07 5.38
N ILE A 254 8.70 10.28 5.31
CA ILE A 254 7.50 10.47 4.47
C ILE A 254 6.77 9.13 4.30
N VAL A 255 5.46 9.28 4.27
CA VAL A 255 4.34 8.36 4.08
C VAL A 255 4.60 6.87 3.76
N THR A 256 3.92 6.00 4.51
CA THR A 256 3.62 4.63 4.08
C THR A 256 2.12 4.50 3.86
N TYR A 257 1.68 4.31 2.62
CA TYR A 257 0.30 3.86 2.39
C TYR A 257 0.23 2.37 2.40
N LEU A 258 -0.67 1.87 3.23
CA LEU A 258 -1.01 0.47 3.31
C LEU A 258 -2.41 0.33 2.73
N ILE A 259 -2.52 -0.20 1.52
CA ILE A 259 -3.81 -0.64 0.97
C ILE A 259 -3.93 -2.11 1.31
N PHE A 260 -4.83 -2.39 2.23
CA PHE A 260 -5.15 -3.73 2.70
C PHE A 260 -6.45 -4.18 2.03
N SER A 261 -6.48 -5.40 1.51
CA SER A 261 -7.70 -6.02 1.02
C SER A 261 -7.92 -7.37 1.68
N THR A 262 -9.18 -7.69 1.94
CA THR A 262 -9.59 -9.02 2.39
C THR A 262 -10.93 -9.43 1.83
N ASP A 263 -11.09 -10.72 1.61
CA ASP A 263 -12.37 -11.38 1.31
C ASP A 263 -13.11 -11.82 2.59
N ALA A 264 -12.60 -11.49 3.79
CA ALA A 264 -13.32 -11.67 5.04
C ALA A 264 -14.46 -10.64 5.18
N PRO A 265 -15.67 -11.05 5.60
CA PRO A 265 -16.80 -10.15 5.80
C PRO A 265 -16.59 -9.25 7.02
N MET A 266 -16.08 -8.04 6.79
CA MET A 266 -15.76 -7.08 7.84
C MET A 266 -16.51 -5.77 7.63
N LEU A 267 -17.04 -5.22 8.72
CA LEU A 267 -17.71 -3.92 8.72
C LEU A 267 -16.72 -2.77 8.93
N PRO A 268 -17.10 -1.51 8.64
CA PRO A 268 -16.20 -0.36 8.67
C PRO A 268 -15.47 -0.19 10.02
N HIS A 269 -16.16 -0.41 11.14
CA HIS A 269 -15.55 -0.33 12.47
C HIS A 269 -14.51 -1.44 12.73
N GLN A 270 -14.67 -2.63 12.13
CA GLN A 270 -13.68 -3.71 12.22
C GLN A 270 -12.48 -3.43 11.30
N LEU A 271 -12.72 -2.84 10.12
CA LEU A 271 -11.66 -2.42 9.21
C LEU A 271 -10.81 -1.28 9.81
N ASN A 272 -11.41 -0.36 10.56
CA ASN A 272 -10.66 0.63 11.36
C ASN A 272 -9.74 -0.03 12.39
N ARG A 273 -10.17 -1.13 13.03
CA ARG A 273 -9.34 -1.90 13.97
C ARG A 273 -8.22 -2.64 13.23
N LEU A 274 -8.53 -3.22 12.08
CA LEU A 274 -7.58 -3.95 11.25
C LEU A 274 -6.47 -3.04 10.72
N ALA A 275 -6.85 -1.84 10.22
CA ALA A 275 -5.92 -0.81 9.77
C ALA A 275 -4.87 -0.43 10.85
N ARG A 276 -5.27 -0.41 12.14
CA ARG A 276 -4.33 -0.18 13.26
C ARG A 276 -3.27 -1.25 13.39
N HIS A 277 -3.59 -2.50 13.04
CA HIS A 277 -2.65 -3.62 13.16
C HIS A 277 -1.65 -3.68 12.01
N CYS A 278 -1.95 -3.02 10.88
CA CYS A 278 -0.92 -2.76 9.89
C CYS A 278 0.19 -1.83 10.45
N ALA A 279 -0.16 -0.85 11.29
CA ALA A 279 0.84 -0.01 11.98
C ALA A 279 1.71 -0.82 12.97
N VAL A 280 1.21 -1.94 13.50
CA VAL A 280 2.02 -2.88 14.29
C VAL A 280 3.09 -3.54 13.42
N GLY A 281 2.74 -3.96 12.20
CA GLY A 281 3.70 -4.49 11.22
C GLY A 281 4.76 -3.45 10.81
N LEU A 282 4.36 -2.20 10.58
CA LEU A 282 5.27 -1.07 10.35
C LEU A 282 6.28 -0.91 11.50
N ALA A 283 5.81 -1.01 12.75
CA ALA A 283 6.66 -0.91 13.93
C ALA A 283 7.69 -2.04 14.04
N GLN A 284 7.38 -3.25 13.55
CA GLN A 284 8.34 -4.37 13.55
C GLN A 284 9.58 -4.08 12.69
N VAL A 285 9.42 -3.37 11.56
CA VAL A 285 10.53 -3.00 10.68
C VAL A 285 11.26 -1.75 11.18
N GLY A 286 10.53 -0.79 11.77
CA GLY A 286 11.10 0.46 12.29
C GLY A 286 11.63 0.39 13.73
N GLY A 287 11.60 -0.76 14.38
CA GLY A 287 11.96 -0.96 15.78
C GLY A 287 10.95 -0.35 16.76
N HIS A 288 10.98 0.98 16.91
CA HIS A 288 10.12 1.70 17.86
C HIS A 288 8.81 2.23 17.25
N GLY A 289 8.62 2.15 15.93
CA GLY A 289 7.39 2.60 15.26
C GLY A 289 7.08 4.08 15.54
N ILE A 290 8.10 4.94 15.51
CA ILE A 290 8.06 6.31 16.06
C ILE A 290 7.00 7.20 15.40
N GLY A 291 6.63 6.94 14.14
CA GLY A 291 5.73 7.82 13.39
C GLY A 291 6.31 9.23 13.28
N ARG A 292 7.48 9.36 12.65
CA ARG A 292 8.28 10.60 12.65
C ARG A 292 7.46 11.80 12.15
N ASN A 293 7.74 12.99 12.68
CA ASN A 293 6.94 14.21 12.46
C ASN A 293 6.57 14.48 10.99
N HIS A 294 7.51 14.30 10.05
CA HIS A 294 7.23 14.54 8.63
C HIS A 294 6.77 13.28 7.86
N SER A 295 6.48 12.17 8.53
CA SER A 295 6.03 10.90 7.93
C SER A 295 4.50 10.81 7.94
N GLY A 296 3.83 10.81 6.77
CA GLY A 296 2.38 10.59 6.73
C GLY A 296 2.01 9.12 6.77
N ASP A 297 2.01 8.49 7.94
CA ASP A 297 1.75 7.05 8.07
C ASP A 297 0.23 6.79 8.12
N ILE A 298 -0.35 6.51 6.95
CA ILE A 298 -1.81 6.40 6.74
C ILE A 298 -2.17 5.04 6.14
N VAL A 299 -3.10 4.34 6.81
CA VAL A 299 -3.54 3.00 6.44
C VAL A 299 -4.99 3.04 5.97
N LEU A 300 -5.26 2.39 4.84
CA LEU A 300 -6.59 2.14 4.32
C LEU A 300 -6.84 0.63 4.22
N ALA A 301 -7.83 0.14 4.94
CA ALA A 301 -8.26 -1.25 4.90
C ALA A 301 -9.62 -1.35 4.22
N LEU A 302 -9.77 -2.29 3.29
CA LEU A 302 -11.02 -2.57 2.61
C LEU A 302 -11.36 -4.07 2.63
N SER A 303 -12.66 -4.37 2.60
CA SER A 303 -13.21 -5.73 2.46
C SER A 303 -13.99 -5.85 1.16
N THR A 304 -13.73 -6.90 0.41
CA THR A 304 -14.39 -7.25 -0.85
C THR A 304 -15.50 -8.31 -0.66
N ALA A 305 -15.76 -8.73 0.57
CA ALA A 305 -16.71 -9.80 0.88
C ALA A 305 -18.17 -9.39 0.59
N ASN A 306 -18.63 -8.33 1.27
CA ASN A 306 -20.01 -7.85 1.15
C ASN A 306 -20.18 -7.01 -0.12
N LYS A 307 -21.31 -7.18 -0.81
CA LYS A 307 -21.70 -6.41 -2.01
C LYS A 307 -23.01 -5.66 -1.73
N PRO A 308 -22.99 -4.60 -0.89
CA PRO A 308 -24.20 -3.85 -0.58
C PRO A 308 -24.74 -3.14 -1.81
N ASN A 309 -26.07 -2.95 -1.85
CA ASN A 309 -26.73 -2.10 -2.83
C ASN A 309 -27.18 -0.80 -2.15
N GLU A 310 -26.60 0.31 -2.57
CA GLU A 310 -26.89 1.64 -2.02
C GLU A 310 -27.96 2.39 -2.83
N LEU A 311 -28.36 1.85 -3.99
CA LEU A 311 -29.47 2.40 -4.76
C LEU A 311 -30.79 2.05 -4.07
N VAL A 312 -31.48 3.07 -3.57
CA VAL A 312 -32.82 2.93 -3.01
C VAL A 312 -33.85 2.60 -4.11
N ALA A 313 -34.74 1.65 -3.84
CA ALA A 313 -35.76 1.24 -4.80
C ALA A 313 -37.03 2.10 -4.71
N THR A 314 -37.31 2.68 -3.54
CA THR A 314 -38.57 3.37 -3.27
C THR A 314 -38.42 4.89 -3.46
N PRO A 315 -39.25 5.54 -4.31
CA PRO A 315 -39.21 6.98 -4.48
C PRO A 315 -39.52 7.75 -3.19
N GLN A 316 -38.94 8.95 -3.07
CA GLN A 316 -39.26 9.86 -2.00
C GLN A 316 -40.67 10.45 -2.17
N VAL A 317 -41.41 10.59 -1.08
CA VAL A 317 -42.66 11.36 -1.04
C VAL A 317 -42.41 12.63 -0.24
N MET A 318 -42.61 13.80 -0.86
CA MET A 318 -42.33 15.11 -0.24
C MET A 318 -40.89 15.24 0.30
N GLY A 319 -39.91 14.61 -0.36
CA GLY A 319 -38.50 14.65 0.03
C GLY A 319 -38.10 13.67 1.14
N VAL A 320 -39.00 12.77 1.56
CA VAL A 320 -38.72 11.73 2.56
C VAL A 320 -38.96 10.36 1.94
N GLY A 321 -37.93 9.51 1.91
CA GLY A 321 -38.02 8.11 1.48
C GLY A 321 -38.13 7.16 2.66
N PRO A 322 -38.59 5.92 2.45
CA PRO A 322 -38.54 4.89 3.49
C PRO A 322 -37.08 4.46 3.76
N VAL A 323 -36.87 3.85 4.93
CA VAL A 323 -35.59 3.20 5.25
C VAL A 323 -35.56 1.83 4.58
N GLU A 324 -34.58 1.61 3.72
CA GLU A 324 -34.27 0.31 3.12
C GLU A 324 -33.05 -0.32 3.80
N THR A 325 -32.90 -1.65 3.72
CA THR A 325 -31.87 -2.38 4.47
C THR A 325 -31.07 -3.30 3.56
N ASN A 326 -29.78 -3.42 3.84
CA ASN A 326 -28.90 -4.42 3.25
C ASN A 326 -28.78 -5.64 4.19
N GLN A 327 -28.68 -6.83 3.61
CA GLN A 327 -28.28 -8.05 4.33
C GLN A 327 -26.77 -8.22 4.18
N ILE A 328 -26.04 -8.38 5.28
CA ILE A 328 -24.57 -8.42 5.30
C ILE A 328 -24.08 -9.57 6.17
N GLU A 329 -22.95 -10.17 5.76
CA GLU A 329 -22.19 -11.08 6.61
C GLU A 329 -21.19 -10.26 7.45
N ILE A 330 -20.87 -10.76 8.64
CA ILE A 330 -19.87 -10.16 9.52
C ILE A 330 -19.11 -11.24 10.31
N ILE A 331 -17.78 -11.11 10.40
CA ILE A 331 -16.97 -11.96 11.27
C ILE A 331 -17.21 -11.64 12.75
N LYS A 332 -17.11 -12.66 13.60
CA LYS A 332 -17.20 -12.51 15.06
C LYS A 332 -15.98 -11.75 15.60
N ASN A 333 -16.20 -10.86 16.56
CA ASN A 333 -15.12 -10.11 17.18
C ASN A 333 -14.15 -10.97 17.99
N GLU A 334 -14.60 -12.10 18.54
CA GLU A 334 -13.70 -13.01 19.29
C GLU A 334 -12.70 -13.75 18.41
N SER A 335 -12.96 -13.87 17.09
CA SER A 335 -12.05 -14.52 16.14
C SER A 335 -11.18 -13.54 15.34
N VAL A 336 -11.34 -12.22 15.55
CA VAL A 336 -10.71 -11.19 14.72
C VAL A 336 -9.18 -11.11 14.90
N ASP A 337 -8.65 -11.62 16.01
CA ASP A 337 -7.22 -11.59 16.32
C ASP A 337 -6.38 -12.28 15.23
N ALA A 338 -6.93 -13.31 14.57
CA ALA A 338 -6.29 -13.95 13.43
C ALA A 338 -6.09 -12.98 12.25
N MET A 339 -7.07 -12.11 11.99
CA MET A 339 -6.99 -11.07 10.96
C MET A 339 -5.99 -9.98 11.36
N PHE A 340 -5.94 -9.61 12.63
CA PHE A 340 -4.97 -8.64 13.15
C PHE A 340 -3.53 -9.13 13.03
N ARG A 341 -3.29 -10.41 13.34
CA ARG A 341 -1.98 -11.05 13.12
C ARG A 341 -1.63 -11.07 11.64
N ALA A 342 -2.55 -11.48 10.78
CA ALA A 342 -2.36 -11.49 9.33
C ALA A 342 -2.00 -10.10 8.78
N ALA A 343 -2.70 -9.06 9.21
CA ALA A 343 -2.43 -7.68 8.81
C ALA A 343 -1.03 -7.21 9.24
N SER A 344 -0.61 -7.53 10.47
CA SER A 344 0.74 -7.20 10.96
C SER A 344 1.83 -7.95 10.19
N GLU A 345 1.70 -9.27 10.03
CA GLU A 345 2.69 -10.13 9.35
C GLU A 345 2.83 -9.75 7.87
N ALA A 346 1.71 -9.55 7.18
CA ALA A 346 1.71 -9.11 5.79
C ALA A 346 2.35 -7.73 5.65
N THR A 347 2.00 -6.77 6.51
CA THR A 347 2.59 -5.42 6.43
C THR A 347 4.10 -5.43 6.61
N GLU A 348 4.60 -6.14 7.62
CA GLU A 348 6.04 -6.28 7.85
C GLU A 348 6.74 -6.85 6.61
N GLU A 349 6.20 -7.94 6.05
CA GLU A 349 6.79 -8.58 4.87
C GLU A 349 6.75 -7.67 3.63
N ALA A 350 5.65 -6.97 3.40
CA ALA A 350 5.51 -6.11 2.23
C ALA A 350 6.51 -4.95 2.25
N ILE A 351 6.76 -4.36 3.42
CA ILE A 351 7.79 -3.32 3.60
C ILE A 351 9.18 -3.89 3.30
N LEU A 352 9.52 -5.06 3.86
CA LEU A 352 10.82 -5.69 3.63
C LEU A 352 11.02 -6.07 2.15
N ASN A 353 9.97 -6.56 1.49
CA ASN A 353 10.00 -6.89 0.07
C ASN A 353 10.23 -5.67 -0.82
N SER A 354 9.72 -4.48 -0.45
CA SER A 354 9.99 -3.24 -1.21
C SER A 354 11.49 -2.92 -1.25
N MET A 355 12.19 -3.06 -0.11
CA MET A 355 13.63 -2.83 0.01
C MET A 355 14.46 -3.89 -0.73
N ILE A 356 14.04 -5.16 -0.67
CA ILE A 356 14.73 -6.27 -1.36
C ILE A 356 14.58 -6.15 -2.87
N ALA A 357 13.42 -5.70 -3.35
CA ALA A 357 13.24 -5.37 -4.75
C ALA A 357 14.15 -4.20 -5.19
N GLY A 358 14.43 -3.25 -4.29
CA GLY A 358 15.39 -2.14 -4.48
C GLY A 358 16.88 -2.48 -4.30
N ARG A 359 17.25 -3.76 -4.11
CA ARG A 359 18.63 -4.18 -3.78
C ARG A 359 19.72 -3.83 -4.80
N ALA A 360 19.35 -3.47 -6.03
CA ALA A 360 20.32 -3.06 -7.05
C ALA A 360 20.97 -1.68 -6.76
N GLY A 361 20.40 -0.90 -5.84
CA GLY A 361 20.77 0.51 -5.70
C GLY A 361 20.05 1.38 -6.70
N ARG A 362 20.25 2.70 -6.58
CA ARG A 362 19.74 3.68 -7.55
C ARG A 362 20.60 4.93 -7.57
N THR A 363 20.77 5.51 -8.75
CA THR A 363 21.28 6.86 -8.93
C THR A 363 20.15 7.78 -9.39
N GLY A 364 19.93 8.87 -8.66
CA GLY A 364 18.87 9.83 -8.94
C GLY A 364 19.39 11.22 -9.22
N TYR A 365 18.56 12.20 -8.86
CA TYR A 365 18.77 13.63 -9.06
C TYR A 365 20.19 14.10 -8.74
N LYS A 366 20.82 14.81 -9.70
CA LYS A 366 22.18 15.36 -9.57
C LYS A 366 23.25 14.32 -9.23
N GLY A 367 23.04 13.07 -9.63
CA GLY A 367 23.98 11.97 -9.40
C GLY A 367 24.01 11.45 -7.96
N LEU A 368 22.97 11.75 -7.15
CA LEU A 368 22.85 11.17 -5.81
C LEU A 368 22.67 9.66 -5.92
N HIS A 369 23.64 8.90 -5.40
CA HIS A 369 23.59 7.45 -5.38
C HIS A 369 23.16 6.93 -4.02
N LEU A 370 22.15 6.06 -4.01
CA LEU A 370 21.67 5.34 -2.84
C LEU A 370 21.96 3.85 -3.03
N PRO A 371 22.80 3.23 -2.17
CA PRO A 371 23.12 1.82 -2.31
C PRO A 371 21.90 0.97 -1.99
N GLY A 372 21.81 -0.22 -2.61
CA GLY A 372 20.80 -1.21 -2.26
C GLY A 372 21.05 -1.83 -0.88
N LEU A 373 20.01 -2.42 -0.28
CA LEU A 373 20.17 -3.20 0.95
C LEU A 373 21.15 -4.37 0.67
N PRO A 374 22.24 -4.53 1.46
CA PRO A 374 23.23 -5.58 1.22
C PRO A 374 22.67 -6.96 1.61
N THR A 375 21.89 -7.56 0.72
CA THR A 375 21.07 -8.76 1.00
C THR A 375 21.86 -9.95 1.52
N ASP A 376 23.05 -10.22 0.98
CA ASP A 376 23.92 -11.31 1.47
C ASP A 376 24.37 -11.06 2.92
N ARG A 377 24.79 -9.82 3.23
CA ARG A 377 25.20 -9.47 4.59
C ARG A 377 24.03 -9.54 5.56
N VAL A 378 22.85 -9.09 5.15
CA VAL A 378 21.62 -9.21 5.95
C VAL A 378 21.31 -10.68 6.23
N LYS A 379 21.41 -11.57 5.23
CA LYS A 379 21.21 -13.01 5.40
C LYS A 379 22.17 -13.62 6.43
N GLU A 380 23.44 -13.24 6.40
CA GLU A 380 24.43 -13.66 7.40
C GLU A 380 24.08 -13.17 8.81
N LEU A 381 23.69 -11.91 8.96
CA LEU A 381 23.30 -11.33 10.24
C LEU A 381 22.05 -12.00 10.81
N LEU A 382 21.05 -12.28 9.97
CA LEU A 382 19.85 -13.02 10.37
C LEU A 382 20.21 -14.43 10.83
N ALA A 383 21.05 -15.16 10.07
CA ALA A 383 21.50 -16.49 10.46
C ALA A 383 22.28 -16.50 11.79
N LYS A 384 23.03 -15.43 12.07
CA LYS A 384 23.84 -15.30 13.29
C LYS A 384 23.01 -14.95 14.53
N TYR A 385 22.03 -14.05 14.39
CA TYR A 385 21.37 -13.43 15.54
C TYR A 385 19.90 -13.78 15.73
N ARG A 386 19.20 -14.32 14.70
CA ARG A 386 17.83 -14.79 14.91
C ARG A 386 17.85 -16.11 15.67
N VAL A 387 16.93 -16.22 16.62
CA VAL A 387 16.58 -17.50 17.22
C VAL A 387 15.78 -18.28 16.18
N GLN A 388 16.31 -19.43 15.76
CA GLN A 388 15.52 -20.42 15.02
C GLN A 388 14.70 -21.17 16.05
N VAL A 389 13.36 -21.04 15.98
CA VAL A 389 12.41 -21.72 16.87
C VAL A 389 11.73 -22.84 16.11
#